data_AF-A0A6P0WFW7-F1
#
_entry.id   AF-A0A6P0WFW7-F1
#
_cell.length_a   1.000
_cell.length_b   1.000
_cell.length_c   1.000
_cell.angle_alpha   90.00
_cell.angle_beta   90.00
_cell.angle_gamma   90.00
#
_symmetry.space_group_name_H-M   'P 1'
#
loop_
_entity.id
_entity.type
_entity.pdbx_description
1 polymer ?
#
loop_
_entity_poly.entity_id
_entity_poly.type
_entity_poly.pdbx_seq_one_letter_code
_entity_poly.pdbx_strand_id
1 'polypeptide(L)'
;MDLKEQNWKNFTVNHLRDWHGIWTRYSPEGEVKESFQSLRSFRSNPEQTEIYHTNRYIYADGRIEEKNWQYDKQSMRGFFFEQGAAVLSGKQLESGAVLPHELLLKHEDIRHSVALIYDSNGSLMRAVSIREDAAGFPSKYWSKEINLLPERNLSGNWQGTAVTMTPDLKVSEPIATQLHWPLAGNKMFFFPDGISLSCPEQVNIGTSFNIA
;
A
#
# COMPACT_ATOMS: atom_id res chain seq x y z
N MET A 1 10.94 24.81 0.76
CA MET A 1 10.43 24.10 -0.43
C MET A 1 8.93 23.99 -0.29
N ASP A 2 8.17 24.12 -1.37
CA ASP A 2 6.72 23.92 -1.35
C ASP A 2 6.37 22.47 -0.91
N LEU A 3 5.27 22.28 -0.17
CA LEU A 3 4.94 20.96 0.39
C LEU A 3 4.51 19.96 -0.70
N LYS A 4 3.85 20.42 -1.76
CA LYS A 4 3.54 19.54 -2.91
C LYS A 4 4.81 19.18 -3.66
N GLU A 5 5.75 20.11 -3.79
CA GLU A 5 7.08 19.83 -4.33
C GLU A 5 7.81 18.74 -3.51
N GLN A 6 7.80 18.85 -2.17
CA GLN A 6 8.41 17.84 -1.31
C GLN A 6 7.74 16.47 -1.47
N ASN A 7 6.41 16.41 -1.47
CA ASN A 7 5.67 15.16 -1.65
C ASN A 7 5.96 14.53 -3.02
N TRP A 8 5.99 15.34 -4.07
CA TRP A 8 6.37 14.92 -5.42
C TRP A 8 7.79 14.37 -5.46
N LYS A 9 8.75 15.10 -4.88
CA LYS A 9 10.15 14.66 -4.77
C LYS A 9 10.28 13.34 -4.01
N ASN A 10 9.53 13.19 -2.90
CA ASN A 10 9.54 11.94 -2.12
C ASN A 10 9.05 10.76 -2.96
N PHE A 11 8.03 10.97 -3.80
CA PHE A 11 7.61 9.97 -4.77
C PHE A 11 8.71 9.67 -5.79
N THR A 12 9.27 10.69 -6.45
CA THR A 12 10.19 10.48 -7.57
C THR A 12 11.49 9.80 -7.14
N VAL A 13 12.05 10.21 -6.00
CA VAL A 13 13.28 9.63 -5.45
C VAL A 13 13.09 8.16 -5.05
N ASN A 14 11.93 7.81 -4.47
CA ASN A 14 11.75 6.49 -3.86
C ASN A 14 11.07 5.46 -4.78
N HIS A 15 10.24 5.89 -5.73
CA HIS A 15 9.33 4.97 -6.42
C HIS A 15 9.51 4.89 -7.94
N LEU A 16 10.26 5.79 -8.58
CA LEU A 16 10.52 5.75 -10.03
C LEU A 16 11.46 4.62 -10.46
N ARG A 17 10.87 3.45 -10.67
CA ARG A 17 11.57 2.25 -11.15
C ARG A 17 10.57 1.19 -11.58
N ASP A 18 11.11 0.06 -12.03
CA ASP A 18 10.36 -1.18 -12.19
C ASP A 18 10.34 -1.95 -10.88
N TRP A 19 9.14 -2.41 -10.53
CA TRP A 19 8.87 -3.22 -9.36
C TRP A 19 8.30 -4.54 -9.84
N HIS A 20 9.11 -5.60 -9.79
CA HIS A 20 8.68 -6.94 -10.14
C HIS A 20 8.15 -7.63 -8.89
N GLY A 21 7.03 -8.35 -9.00
CA GLY A 21 6.40 -8.86 -7.79
C GLY A 21 5.30 -9.88 -8.00
N ILE A 22 4.63 -10.17 -6.89
CA ILE A 22 3.45 -11.02 -6.81
C ILE A 22 2.36 -10.25 -6.08
N TRP A 23 1.18 -10.18 -6.68
CA TRP A 23 -0.02 -9.64 -6.06
C TRP A 23 -0.91 -10.80 -5.69
N THR A 24 -1.31 -10.88 -4.41
CA THR A 24 -2.24 -11.90 -3.92
C THR A 24 -3.47 -11.20 -3.35
N ARG A 25 -4.64 -11.59 -3.85
CA ARG A 25 -5.94 -11.05 -3.44
C ARG A 25 -6.61 -12.02 -2.47
N TYR A 26 -7.10 -11.49 -1.38
CA TYR A 26 -7.76 -12.22 -0.30
C TYR A 26 -9.20 -11.75 -0.16
N SER A 27 -10.10 -12.67 0.10
CA SER A 27 -11.43 -12.33 0.62
C SER A 27 -11.35 -11.60 1.96
N PRO A 28 -12.46 -10.99 2.43
CA PRO A 28 -12.54 -10.44 3.76
C PRO A 28 -12.25 -11.49 4.85
N GLU A 29 -12.52 -12.77 4.61
CA GLU A 29 -12.25 -13.88 5.53
C GLU A 29 -10.78 -14.37 5.47
N GLY A 30 -9.99 -13.84 4.55
CA GLY A 30 -8.57 -14.16 4.41
C GLY A 30 -8.26 -15.34 3.49
N GLU A 31 -9.26 -15.88 2.79
CA GLU A 31 -9.02 -16.90 1.76
C GLU A 31 -8.37 -16.28 0.52
N VAL A 32 -7.33 -16.92 0.00
CA VAL A 32 -6.71 -16.55 -1.29
C VAL A 32 -7.73 -16.75 -2.42
N LYS A 33 -8.06 -15.66 -3.12
CA LYS A 33 -8.94 -15.70 -4.29
C LYS A 33 -8.15 -15.71 -5.61
N GLU A 34 -6.98 -15.08 -5.62
CA GLU A 34 -6.15 -14.99 -6.82
C GLU A 34 -4.70 -14.63 -6.44
N SER A 35 -3.72 -15.14 -7.18
CA SER A 35 -2.32 -14.72 -7.09
C SER A 35 -1.70 -14.69 -8.47
N PHE A 36 -1.01 -13.61 -8.81
CA PHE A 36 -0.43 -13.40 -10.14
C PHE A 36 0.86 -12.60 -10.08
N GLN A 37 1.72 -12.77 -11.10
CA GLN A 37 2.94 -12.00 -11.22
C GLN A 37 2.61 -10.58 -11.69
N SER A 38 3.41 -9.61 -11.28
CA SER A 38 3.22 -8.20 -11.60
C SER A 38 4.53 -7.55 -12.00
N LEU A 39 4.43 -6.62 -12.95
CA LEU A 39 5.41 -5.57 -13.18
C LEU A 39 4.71 -4.22 -12.99
N ARG A 40 5.03 -3.52 -11.90
CA ARG A 40 4.60 -2.14 -11.68
C ARG A 40 5.74 -1.19 -12.07
N SER A 41 5.55 -0.45 -13.15
CA SER A 41 6.53 0.49 -13.69
C SER A 41 6.09 1.93 -13.41
N PHE A 42 7.00 2.73 -12.85
CA PHE A 42 6.87 4.18 -12.82
C PHE A 42 8.01 4.79 -13.62
N ARG A 43 7.68 5.69 -14.54
CA ARG A 43 8.64 6.44 -15.38
C ARG A 43 8.26 7.91 -15.40
N SER A 44 9.25 8.78 -15.46
CA SER A 44 9.01 10.21 -15.62
C SER A 44 9.38 10.70 -17.02
N ASN A 45 8.83 11.82 -17.44
CA ASN A 45 9.43 12.61 -18.51
C ASN A 45 10.81 13.17 -18.06
N PRO A 46 11.64 13.68 -18.99
CA PRO A 46 12.96 14.23 -18.67
C PRO A 46 12.93 15.35 -17.61
N GLU A 47 11.88 16.16 -17.61
CA GLU A 47 11.70 17.28 -16.67
C GLU A 47 11.13 16.84 -15.30
N GLN A 48 10.79 15.55 -15.13
CA GLN A 48 10.15 14.98 -13.94
C GLN A 48 8.87 15.72 -13.49
N THR A 49 8.10 16.25 -14.44
CA THR A 49 6.81 16.91 -14.18
C THR A 49 5.62 15.98 -14.32
N GLU A 50 5.81 14.87 -15.03
CA GLU A 50 4.80 13.85 -15.32
C GLU A 50 5.34 12.46 -15.00
N ILE A 51 4.44 11.59 -14.52
CA ILE A 51 4.72 10.20 -14.22
C ILE A 51 3.77 9.32 -15.03
N TYR A 52 4.35 8.39 -15.77
CA TYR A 52 3.70 7.30 -16.45
C TYR A 52 3.75 6.07 -15.55
N HIS A 53 2.58 5.60 -15.13
CA HIS A 53 2.42 4.42 -14.30
C HIS A 53 1.78 3.31 -15.11
N THR A 54 2.50 2.20 -15.25
CA THR A 54 2.00 0.98 -15.88
C THR A 54 1.98 -0.16 -14.87
N ASN A 55 0.85 -0.85 -14.76
CA ASN A 55 0.79 -2.16 -14.11
C ASN A 55 0.53 -3.22 -15.16
N ARG A 56 1.44 -4.18 -15.28
CA ARG A 56 1.27 -5.38 -16.10
C ARG A 56 1.09 -6.59 -15.19
N TYR A 57 -0.02 -7.30 -15.35
CA TYR A 57 -0.39 -8.49 -14.59
C TYR A 57 -0.26 -9.72 -15.49
N ILE A 58 0.41 -10.76 -15.00
CA ILE A 58 0.64 -12.01 -15.72
C ILE A 58 0.03 -13.14 -14.90
N TYR A 59 -1.06 -13.70 -15.41
CA TYR A 59 -1.86 -14.72 -14.76
C TYR A 59 -1.35 -16.13 -15.11
N ALA A 60 -1.69 -17.12 -14.27
CA ALA A 60 -1.26 -18.50 -14.45
C ALA A 60 -1.83 -19.17 -15.72
N ASP A 61 -2.97 -18.70 -16.20
CA ASP A 61 -3.60 -19.14 -17.46
C ASP A 61 -2.94 -18.52 -18.72
N GLY A 62 -1.90 -17.70 -18.54
CA GLY A 62 -1.19 -17.01 -19.61
C GLY A 62 -1.83 -15.68 -20.04
N ARG A 63 -2.98 -15.29 -19.46
CA ARG A 63 -3.57 -13.97 -19.68
C ARG A 63 -2.61 -12.90 -19.20
N ILE A 64 -2.52 -11.82 -19.97
CA ILE A 64 -1.77 -10.62 -19.62
C ILE A 64 -2.74 -9.45 -19.66
N GLU A 65 -2.81 -8.72 -18.55
CA GLU A 65 -3.55 -7.46 -18.49
C GLU A 65 -2.59 -6.31 -18.24
N GLU A 66 -2.84 -5.18 -18.89
CA GLU A 66 -2.08 -3.97 -18.65
C GLU A 66 -3.02 -2.81 -18.33
N LYS A 67 -2.62 -2.00 -17.35
CA LYS A 67 -3.32 -0.78 -16.96
C LYS A 67 -2.33 0.36 -16.90
N ASN A 68 -2.75 1.50 -17.42
CA ASN A 68 -1.92 2.68 -17.56
C ASN A 68 -2.60 3.89 -16.92
N TRP A 69 -1.81 4.69 -16.23
CA TRP A 69 -2.21 5.96 -15.64
C TRP A 69 -1.12 6.99 -15.88
N GLN A 70 -1.52 8.25 -15.89
CA GLN A 70 -0.61 9.38 -15.95
C GLN A 70 -0.95 10.30 -14.78
N TYR A 71 0.09 10.76 -14.08
CA TYR A 71 -0.05 11.69 -12.97
C TYR A 71 0.92 12.85 -13.16
N ASP A 72 0.50 14.02 -12.72
CA ASP A 72 1.33 15.18 -12.50
C ASP A 72 1.28 15.57 -11.02
N LYS A 73 2.03 16.61 -10.67
CA LYS A 73 2.09 17.14 -9.30
C LYS A 73 0.73 17.57 -8.74
N GLN A 74 -0.22 17.95 -9.60
CA GLN A 74 -1.54 18.43 -9.17
C GLN A 74 -2.55 17.29 -8.98
N SER A 75 -2.43 16.24 -9.81
CA SER A 75 -3.32 15.08 -9.84
C SER A 75 -2.87 13.94 -8.92
N MET A 76 -1.63 13.97 -8.43
CA MET A 76 -1.12 13.00 -7.46
C MET A 76 -1.93 13.03 -6.15
N ARG A 77 -2.50 11.89 -5.77
CA ARG A 77 -3.35 11.73 -4.58
C ARG A 77 -2.65 11.00 -3.41
N GLY A 78 -1.38 10.64 -3.59
CA GLY A 78 -0.61 9.91 -2.59
C GLY A 78 0.12 10.82 -1.61
N PHE A 79 0.36 10.28 -0.42
CA PHE A 79 1.17 10.87 0.64
C PHE A 79 2.47 10.09 0.73
N PHE A 80 3.60 10.75 0.49
CA PHE A 80 4.91 10.12 0.37
C PHE A 80 5.86 10.69 1.41
N PHE A 81 6.32 9.86 2.33
CA PHE A 81 7.32 10.24 3.31
C PHE A 81 8.72 10.16 2.72
N GLU A 82 9.66 10.90 3.32
CA GLU A 82 11.05 10.97 2.86
C GLU A 82 11.73 9.60 2.81
N GLN A 83 11.46 8.74 3.80
CA GLN A 83 11.98 7.37 3.89
C GLN A 83 11.36 6.39 2.87
N GLY A 84 10.39 6.84 2.06
CA GLY A 84 9.75 6.03 1.01
C GLY A 84 8.54 5.22 1.47
N ALA A 85 8.11 5.34 2.73
CA ALA A 85 6.78 4.90 3.13
C ALA A 85 5.73 5.80 2.48
N ALA A 86 4.58 5.24 2.09
CA ALA A 86 3.55 6.00 1.40
C ALA A 86 2.15 5.46 1.63
N VAL A 87 1.16 6.31 1.36
CA VAL A 87 -0.26 5.95 1.33
C VAL A 87 -0.87 6.46 0.03
N LEU A 88 -1.56 5.57 -0.69
CA LEU A 88 -2.46 5.94 -1.77
C LEU A 88 -3.88 5.70 -1.28
N SER A 89 -4.70 6.74 -1.25
CA SER A 89 -6.05 6.66 -0.67
C SER A 89 -7.08 7.29 -1.59
N GLY A 90 -8.24 6.64 -1.70
CA GLY A 90 -9.47 7.30 -2.10
C GLY A 90 -9.82 8.40 -1.10
N LYS A 91 -10.40 9.50 -1.59
CA LYS A 91 -10.68 10.67 -0.75
C LYS A 91 -11.94 10.50 0.08
N GLN A 92 -12.99 9.90 -0.49
CA GLN A 92 -14.31 9.79 0.12
C GLN A 92 -15.00 8.52 -0.36
N LEU A 93 -15.84 7.95 0.51
CA LEU A 93 -16.78 6.90 0.14
C LEU A 93 -17.89 7.55 -0.72
N GLU A 94 -18.02 7.11 -1.97
CA GLU A 94 -19.03 7.59 -2.90
C GLU A 94 -20.00 6.45 -3.23
N SER A 95 -21.30 6.76 -3.31
CA SER A 95 -22.32 5.76 -3.66
C SER A 95 -22.03 5.17 -5.05
N GLY A 96 -21.97 3.85 -5.13
CA GLY A 96 -21.68 3.11 -6.37
C GLY A 96 -20.19 3.02 -6.73
N ALA A 97 -19.28 3.57 -5.93
CA ALA A 97 -17.84 3.44 -6.12
C ALA A 97 -17.19 2.63 -4.99
N VAL A 98 -16.08 1.98 -5.30
CA VAL A 98 -15.23 1.35 -4.28
C VAL A 98 -14.31 2.39 -3.65
N LEU A 99 -13.95 2.17 -2.39
CA LEU A 99 -12.99 3.00 -1.66
C LEU A 99 -11.68 2.22 -1.46
N PRO A 100 -10.64 2.49 -2.28
CA PRO A 100 -9.35 1.84 -2.14
C PRO A 100 -8.42 2.60 -1.19
N HIS A 101 -7.66 1.86 -0.39
CA HIS A 101 -6.53 2.36 0.38
C HIS A 101 -5.35 1.41 0.17
N GLU A 102 -4.17 1.93 -0.14
CA GLU A 102 -2.92 1.16 -0.22
C GLU A 102 -1.91 1.79 0.72
N LEU A 103 -1.41 1.01 1.67
CA LEU A 103 -0.27 1.34 2.51
C LEU A 103 0.97 0.72 1.88
N LEU A 104 2.02 1.51 1.68
CA LEU A 104 3.26 1.08 1.02
C LEU A 104 4.42 1.21 2.02
N LEU A 105 5.06 0.09 2.32
CA LEU A 105 6.30 0.05 3.11
C LEU A 105 7.45 -0.31 2.18
N LYS A 106 8.51 0.49 2.23
CA LYS A 106 9.71 0.32 1.40
C LYS A 106 10.94 0.22 2.30
N HIS A 107 11.81 -0.71 1.96
CA HIS A 107 13.16 -0.80 2.50
C HIS A 107 14.11 -1.06 1.34
N GLU A 108 15.03 -0.12 1.07
CA GLU A 108 15.94 -0.19 -0.08
C GLU A 108 15.18 -0.44 -1.41
N ASP A 109 15.50 -1.54 -2.10
CA ASP A 109 14.89 -1.94 -3.37
C ASP A 109 13.71 -2.91 -3.20
N ILE A 110 13.25 -3.09 -1.96
CA ILE A 110 12.17 -3.99 -1.58
C ILE A 110 10.95 -3.19 -1.14
N ARG A 111 9.77 -3.59 -1.62
CA ARG A 111 8.50 -2.99 -1.26
C ARG A 111 7.48 -4.06 -0.90
N HIS A 112 6.78 -3.86 0.21
CA HIS A 112 5.55 -4.57 0.48
C HIS A 112 4.43 -3.55 0.66
N SER A 113 3.43 -3.63 -0.21
CA SER A 113 2.20 -2.86 -0.06
C SER A 113 1.04 -3.75 0.35
N VAL A 114 0.14 -3.20 1.15
CA VAL A 114 -1.15 -3.82 1.46
C VAL A 114 -2.26 -2.89 0.99
N ALA A 115 -3.15 -3.40 0.16
CA ALA A 115 -4.31 -2.66 -0.31
C ALA A 115 -5.61 -3.23 0.26
N LEU A 116 -6.50 -2.35 0.66
CA LEU A 116 -7.85 -2.63 1.11
C LEU A 116 -8.82 -2.00 0.14
N ILE A 117 -9.88 -2.71 -0.19
CA ILE A 117 -10.95 -2.16 -1.00
C ILE A 117 -12.25 -2.37 -0.23
N TYR A 118 -12.91 -1.27 0.11
CA TYR A 118 -14.28 -1.28 0.62
C TYR A 118 -15.26 -1.09 -0.53
N ASP A 119 -16.42 -1.74 -0.46
CA ASP A 119 -17.51 -1.54 -1.41
C ASP A 119 -18.23 -0.20 -1.16
N SER A 120 -19.26 0.08 -1.95
CA SER A 120 -20.02 1.34 -1.82
C SER A 120 -20.82 1.45 -0.53
N ASN A 121 -21.04 0.34 0.19
CA ASN A 121 -21.67 0.34 1.50
C ASN A 121 -20.63 0.48 2.62
N GLY A 122 -19.34 0.55 2.28
CA GLY A 122 -18.24 0.60 3.24
C GLY A 122 -17.87 -0.76 3.85
N SER A 123 -18.40 -1.87 3.32
CA SER A 123 -18.00 -3.20 3.79
C SER A 123 -16.68 -3.61 3.14
N LEU A 124 -15.78 -4.22 3.92
CA LEU A 124 -14.51 -4.71 3.39
C LEU A 124 -14.80 -5.75 2.31
N MET A 125 -14.38 -5.47 1.08
CA MET A 125 -14.62 -6.35 -0.07
C MET A 125 -13.44 -7.29 -0.32
N ARG A 126 -12.20 -6.80 -0.13
CA ARG A 126 -10.98 -7.62 -0.25
C ARG A 126 -9.76 -6.91 0.32
N ALA A 127 -8.77 -7.71 0.68
CA ALA A 127 -7.40 -7.27 0.95
C ALA A 127 -6.45 -7.76 -0.15
N VAL A 128 -5.35 -7.06 -0.39
CA VAL A 128 -4.33 -7.42 -1.38
C VAL A 128 -2.95 -7.28 -0.76
N SER A 129 -2.16 -8.34 -0.81
CA SER A 129 -0.74 -8.31 -0.49
C SER A 129 0.07 -8.15 -1.77
N ILE A 130 0.96 -7.17 -1.80
CA ILE A 130 1.76 -6.82 -2.97
C ILE A 130 3.23 -6.85 -2.55
N ARG A 131 3.93 -7.91 -2.94
CA ARG A 131 5.36 -8.11 -2.64
C ARG A 131 6.17 -7.84 -3.89
N GLU A 132 7.01 -6.82 -3.84
CA GLU A 132 7.73 -6.30 -4.99
C GLU A 132 9.22 -6.08 -4.68
N ASP A 133 10.04 -6.26 -5.70
CA ASP A 133 11.50 -6.15 -5.68
C ASP A 133 11.95 -5.46 -6.97
N ALA A 134 12.74 -4.41 -6.83
CA ALA A 134 13.28 -3.66 -7.96
C ALA A 134 14.66 -4.16 -8.42
N ALA A 135 15.35 -4.97 -7.62
CA ALA A 135 16.65 -5.53 -7.93
C ALA A 135 16.56 -6.82 -8.75
N GLY A 136 15.45 -7.55 -8.68
CA GLY A 136 15.24 -8.73 -9.53
C GLY A 136 13.99 -9.56 -9.22
N PHE A 137 13.69 -10.50 -10.11
CA PHE A 137 12.57 -11.43 -9.98
C PHE A 137 12.96 -12.86 -10.38
N PRO A 138 12.60 -13.91 -9.60
CA PRO A 138 11.91 -13.83 -8.31
C PRO A 138 12.79 -13.17 -7.24
N SER A 139 12.16 -12.46 -6.30
CA SER A 139 12.89 -11.86 -5.18
C SER A 139 13.48 -12.96 -4.29
N LYS A 140 14.70 -12.73 -3.79
CA LYS A 140 15.33 -13.60 -2.79
C LYS A 140 14.79 -13.39 -1.37
N TYR A 141 14.04 -12.31 -1.14
CA TYR A 141 13.51 -11.92 0.17
C TYR A 141 12.07 -12.39 0.40
N TRP A 142 11.34 -12.68 -0.67
CA TRP A 142 9.95 -13.12 -0.61
C TRP A 142 9.84 -14.63 -0.64
N SER A 143 9.09 -15.20 0.30
CA SER A 143 8.74 -16.62 0.25
C SER A 143 7.73 -16.90 -0.85
N LYS A 144 7.55 -18.19 -1.18
CA LYS A 144 6.46 -18.65 -2.06
C LYS A 144 5.12 -18.79 -1.34
N GLU A 145 5.09 -18.60 -0.02
CA GLU A 145 3.86 -18.69 0.75
C GLU A 145 2.91 -17.56 0.34
N ILE A 146 1.63 -17.89 0.26
CA ILE A 146 0.57 -16.95 -0.13
C ILE A 146 -0.61 -16.99 0.84
N ASN A 147 -0.73 -18.03 1.65
CA ASN A 147 -1.78 -18.14 2.65
C ASN A 147 -1.46 -17.22 3.84
N LEU A 148 -2.50 -16.69 4.47
CA LEU A 148 -2.34 -15.96 5.70
C LEU A 148 -1.90 -16.91 6.82
N LEU A 149 -1.11 -16.37 7.75
CA LEU A 149 -0.84 -17.03 9.01
C LEU A 149 -2.09 -16.90 9.91
N PRO A 150 -2.43 -17.91 10.70
CA PRO A 150 -3.55 -17.85 11.63
C PRO A 150 -3.31 -16.83 12.75
N GLU A 151 -2.05 -16.66 13.14
CA GLU A 151 -1.61 -15.75 14.18
C GLU A 151 -0.20 -15.23 13.90
N ARG A 152 0.14 -14.09 14.50
CA ARG A 152 1.52 -13.63 14.58
C ARG A 152 1.83 -13.19 16.00
N ASN A 153 2.92 -13.71 16.53
CA ASN A 153 3.44 -13.23 17.78
C ASN A 153 4.07 -11.84 17.60
N LEU A 154 3.36 -10.81 18.05
CA LEU A 154 3.84 -9.44 18.14
C LEU A 154 4.08 -9.03 19.61
N SER A 155 4.11 -10.00 20.54
CA SER A 155 4.38 -9.77 21.94
C SER A 155 5.78 -9.19 22.10
N GLY A 156 5.87 -7.96 22.58
CA GLY A 156 7.13 -7.26 22.76
C GLY A 156 6.88 -5.82 23.18
N ASN A 157 7.88 -5.23 23.82
CA ASN A 157 7.87 -3.80 24.10
C ASN A 157 8.49 -3.06 22.92
N TRP A 158 7.73 -2.95 21.83
CA TRP A 158 8.17 -2.26 20.62
C TRP A 158 8.07 -0.76 20.82
N GLN A 159 9.21 -0.08 20.76
CA GLN A 159 9.33 1.35 20.91
C GLN A 159 9.97 1.94 19.66
N GLY A 160 9.63 3.18 19.35
CA GLY A 160 10.20 3.88 18.20
C GLY A 160 9.72 5.32 18.12
N THR A 161 9.70 5.86 16.92
CA THR A 161 9.18 7.20 16.64
C THR A 161 8.02 7.13 15.64
N ALA A 162 7.07 8.05 15.79
CA ALA A 162 5.99 8.27 14.85
C ALA A 162 6.07 9.69 14.29
N VAL A 163 5.78 9.83 13.00
CA VAL A 163 5.50 11.11 12.33
C VAL A 163 4.13 11.02 11.69
N THR A 164 3.40 12.12 11.67
CA THR A 164 2.08 12.21 11.03
C THR A 164 2.14 13.20 9.89
N MET A 165 1.60 12.82 8.73
CA MET A 165 1.37 13.74 7.63
C MET A 165 -0.13 14.07 7.54
N THR A 166 -0.46 15.35 7.57
CA THR A 166 -1.84 15.83 7.42
C THR A 166 -2.24 15.96 5.94
N PRO A 167 -3.54 16.10 5.61
CA PRO A 167 -4.01 16.25 4.23
C PRO A 167 -3.41 17.45 3.46
N ASP A 168 -2.94 18.48 4.17
CA ASP A 168 -2.22 19.62 3.61
C ASP A 168 -0.69 19.39 3.51
N LEU A 169 -0.25 18.12 3.61
CA LEU A 169 1.13 17.64 3.44
C LEU A 169 2.13 18.12 4.50
N LYS A 170 1.65 18.65 5.62
CA LYS A 170 2.54 18.99 6.75
C LYS A 170 2.90 17.73 7.50
N VAL A 171 4.20 17.53 7.70
CA VAL A 171 4.74 16.43 8.50
C VAL A 171 5.06 16.95 9.89
N SER A 172 4.60 16.23 10.93
CA SER A 172 4.92 16.56 12.31
C SER A 172 6.38 16.26 12.64
N GLU A 173 6.90 16.88 13.69
CA GLU A 173 8.13 16.40 14.32
C GLU A 173 7.95 14.95 14.80
N PRO A 174 9.03 14.13 14.83
CA PRO A 174 8.97 12.78 15.37
C PRO A 174 8.64 12.79 16.86
N ILE A 175 7.68 11.96 17.26
CA ILE A 175 7.34 11.73 18.67
C ILE A 175 7.68 10.30 19.07
N ALA A 176 8.12 10.10 20.32
CA ALA A 176 8.32 8.75 20.86
C ALA A 176 6.97 8.01 20.92
N THR A 177 6.95 6.77 20.47
CA THR A 177 5.74 5.93 20.44
C THR A 177 6.04 4.51 20.84
N GLN A 178 4.99 3.77 21.21
CA GLN A 178 5.02 2.33 21.40
C GLN A 178 4.00 1.68 20.47
N LEU A 179 4.27 0.46 20.02
CA LEU A 179 3.30 -0.30 19.23
C LEU A 179 2.19 -0.80 20.15
N HIS A 180 0.97 -0.28 19.94
CA HIS A 180 -0.23 -0.80 20.57
C HIS A 180 -0.99 -1.64 19.55
N TRP A 181 -0.85 -2.97 19.66
CA TRP A 181 -1.44 -3.93 18.73
C TRP A 181 -2.01 -5.14 19.48
N PRO A 182 -3.20 -5.65 19.12
CA PRO A 182 -4.06 -5.24 18.00
C PRO A 182 -4.85 -3.95 18.27
N LEU A 183 -5.31 -3.29 17.20
CA LEU A 183 -6.26 -2.18 17.32
C LEU A 183 -7.66 -2.76 17.61
N ALA A 184 -8.28 -2.32 18.70
CA ALA A 184 -9.59 -2.82 19.12
C ALA A 184 -10.66 -2.53 18.05
N GLY A 185 -11.49 -3.53 17.74
CA GLY A 185 -12.56 -3.42 16.74
C GLY A 185 -12.13 -3.61 15.29
N ASN A 186 -10.83 -3.80 15.02
CA ASN A 186 -10.33 -4.09 13.68
C ASN A 186 -10.16 -5.60 13.44
N LYS A 187 -10.32 -5.99 12.18
CA LYS A 187 -9.89 -7.28 11.64
C LYS A 187 -8.40 -7.27 11.36
N MET A 188 -7.79 -8.43 11.54
CA MET A 188 -6.35 -8.64 11.37
C MET A 188 -6.07 -9.55 10.17
N PHE A 189 -5.09 -9.18 9.36
CA PHE A 189 -4.50 -10.04 8.34
C PHE A 189 -3.02 -10.22 8.65
N PHE A 190 -2.58 -11.48 8.78
CA PHE A 190 -1.17 -11.81 8.94
C PHE A 190 -0.64 -12.40 7.64
N PHE A 191 -0.20 -11.53 6.73
CA PHE A 191 0.35 -11.95 5.45
C PHE A 191 1.69 -12.67 5.65
N PRO A 192 2.13 -13.49 4.68
CA PRO A 192 3.49 -14.01 4.65
C PRO A 192 4.55 -12.89 4.73
N ASP A 193 5.80 -13.29 5.02
CA ASP A 193 6.97 -12.41 4.98
C ASP A 193 6.92 -11.21 5.95
N GLY A 194 6.23 -11.37 7.08
CA GLY A 194 6.32 -10.45 8.22
C GLY A 194 5.38 -9.24 8.17
N ILE A 195 4.47 -9.14 7.21
CA ILE A 195 3.51 -8.02 7.14
C ILE A 195 2.19 -8.34 7.82
N SER A 196 1.78 -7.46 8.72
CA SER A 196 0.49 -7.51 9.41
C SER A 196 -0.33 -6.30 9.00
N LEU A 197 -1.64 -6.46 8.92
CA LEU A 197 -2.58 -5.37 8.64
C LEU A 197 -3.74 -5.45 9.62
N SER A 198 -4.17 -4.28 10.07
CA SER A 198 -5.31 -4.02 10.92
C SER A 198 -6.25 -3.05 10.22
N CYS A 199 -7.49 -3.44 10.02
CA CYS A 199 -8.49 -2.59 9.39
C CYS A 199 -9.90 -2.88 9.88
N PRO A 200 -10.83 -1.91 9.86
CA PRO A 200 -12.23 -2.17 10.17
C PRO A 200 -12.84 -3.11 9.10
N GLU A 201 -13.79 -3.95 9.50
CA GLU A 201 -14.60 -4.71 8.53
C GLU A 201 -15.65 -3.84 7.84
N GLN A 202 -16.02 -2.74 8.48
CA GLN A 202 -17.05 -1.81 8.03
C GLN A 202 -16.60 -0.37 8.30
N VAL A 203 -16.63 0.48 7.27
CA VAL A 203 -16.46 1.94 7.39
C VAL A 203 -17.80 2.62 7.19
N ASN A 204 -18.06 3.68 7.96
CA ASN A 204 -19.32 4.42 7.94
C ASN A 204 -19.08 5.89 7.62
N ILE A 205 -20.01 6.50 6.90
CA ILE A 205 -19.99 7.94 6.61
C ILE A 205 -19.99 8.71 7.94
N GLY A 206 -19.11 9.71 8.04
CA GLY A 206 -19.00 10.57 9.22
C GLY A 206 -18.30 9.93 10.42
N THR A 207 -17.83 8.68 10.32
CA THR A 207 -17.09 8.00 11.38
C THR A 207 -15.62 7.89 11.02
N SER A 208 -14.74 8.40 11.89
CA SER A 208 -13.30 8.21 11.74
C SER A 208 -12.91 6.75 11.95
N PHE A 209 -11.93 6.28 11.18
CA PHE A 209 -11.38 4.93 11.31
C PHE A 209 -9.88 4.95 11.05
N ASN A 210 -9.19 3.89 11.45
CA ASN A 210 -7.75 3.73 11.25
C ASN A 210 -7.44 2.41 10.55
N ILE A 211 -6.43 2.45 9.68
CA ILE A 211 -5.80 1.30 9.06
C ILE A 211 -4.33 1.34 9.46
N ALA A 212 -3.76 0.21 9.90
CA ALA A 212 -2.38 0.10 10.36
C ALA A 212 -1.72 -1.19 9.90
#